data_AF-A0A5M3MAE7-F1
#
_entry.id   AF-A0A5M3MAE7-F1
#
_cell.length_a   1.000
_cell.length_b   1.000
_cell.length_c   1.000
_cell.angle_alpha   90.00
_cell.angle_beta   90.00
_cell.angle_gamma   90.00
#
_symmetry.space_group_name_H-M   'P 1'
#
loop_
_entity.id
_entity.type
_entity.pdbx_description
1 polymer ?
#
loop_
_entity_poly.entity_id
_entity_poly.type
_entity_poly.pdbx_seq_one_letter_code
_entity_poly.pdbx_strand_id
1 'polypeptide(L)'
;MFPLNQLFSAFSFFGVVFAGVPLIWHLQAWNAGTCMYMIWTSLGCVVGFVDSIAWNEDASDKAPAWCDFAARFLVAGSVGIPASAFCMSRRLYYLTTSRDALRSSAQRQRDLAVDMSITLLIPLAVAAAGGFIASS
;
A
#
# COMPACT_ATOMS: atom_id res chain seq x y z
N MET A 1 14.10 -0.89 30.09
CA MET A 1 13.28 -0.18 29.08
C MET A 1 13.34 -1.04 27.83
N PHE A 2 12.23 -1.59 27.36
CA PHE A 2 12.26 -2.50 26.20
C PHE A 2 12.75 -1.75 24.96
N PRO A 3 13.63 -2.33 24.14
CA PRO A 3 14.17 -1.67 22.96
C PRO A 3 13.03 -1.52 21.92
N LEU A 4 12.63 -0.27 21.67
CA LEU A 4 11.43 0.10 20.91
C LEU A 4 11.44 -0.42 19.45
N ASN A 5 12.63 -0.50 18.88
CA ASN A 5 12.93 -1.08 17.56
C ASN A 5 12.53 -2.56 17.47
N GLN A 6 12.79 -3.37 18.49
CA GLN A 6 12.44 -4.81 18.49
C GLN A 6 10.91 -5.00 18.49
N LEU A 7 10.20 -4.16 19.24
CA LEU A 7 8.73 -4.21 19.28
C LEU A 7 8.11 -3.80 17.95
N PHE A 8 8.65 -2.75 17.31
CA PHE A 8 8.20 -2.30 16.00
C PHE A 8 8.46 -3.33 14.90
N SER A 9 9.64 -3.99 14.92
CA SER A 9 9.93 -5.08 13.99
C SER A 9 8.99 -6.28 14.19
N ALA A 10 8.70 -6.66 15.43
CA ALA A 10 7.77 -7.75 15.70
C ALA A 10 6.36 -7.44 15.18
N PHE A 11 5.81 -6.26 15.49
CA PHE A 11 4.48 -5.87 15.01
C PHE A 11 4.41 -5.74 13.48
N SER A 12 5.48 -5.24 12.85
CA SER A 12 5.55 -5.13 11.39
C SER A 12 5.56 -6.50 10.72
N PHE A 13 6.30 -7.46 11.25
CA PHE A 13 6.31 -8.84 10.75
C PHE A 13 4.93 -9.49 10.85
N PHE A 14 4.27 -9.36 12.00
CA PHE A 14 2.90 -9.85 12.16
C PHE A 14 1.94 -9.13 11.20
N GLY A 15 2.09 -7.82 10.98
CA GLY A 15 1.29 -7.05 10.03
C GLY A 15 1.36 -7.59 8.60
N VAL A 16 2.56 -7.96 8.13
CA VAL A 16 2.75 -8.56 6.80
C VAL A 16 2.06 -9.91 6.69
N VAL A 17 2.22 -10.77 7.70
CA VAL A 17 1.60 -12.11 7.71
C VAL A 17 0.08 -12.00 7.76
N PHE A 18 -0.46 -11.17 8.65
CA PHE A 18 -1.90 -10.95 8.78
C PHE A 18 -2.51 -10.25 7.58
N ALA A 19 -1.77 -9.41 6.84
CA ALA A 19 -2.25 -8.80 5.60
C ALA A 19 -2.16 -9.77 4.40
N GLY A 20 -1.18 -10.68 4.39
CA GLY A 20 -0.97 -11.64 3.30
C GLY A 20 -1.97 -12.80 3.28
N VAL A 21 -2.38 -13.31 4.44
CA VAL A 21 -3.36 -14.41 4.54
C VAL A 21 -4.73 -14.06 3.89
N PRO A 22 -5.37 -12.93 4.23
CA PRO A 22 -6.65 -12.54 3.62
C PRO A 22 -6.52 -12.11 2.16
N LEU A 23 -5.32 -11.76 1.68
CA LEU A 23 -5.07 -11.38 0.28
C LEU A 23 -5.52 -12.50 -0.67
N ILE A 24 -5.16 -13.74 -0.37
CA ILE A 24 -5.46 -14.91 -1.21
C ILE A 24 -6.97 -15.13 -1.28
N TRP A 25 -7.67 -14.99 -0.16
CA TRP A 25 -9.12 -15.17 -0.09
C TRP A 25 -9.88 -14.04 -0.79
N HIS A 26 -9.41 -12.80 -0.66
CA HIS A 26 -10.05 -11.65 -1.31
C HIS A 26 -9.78 -11.53 -2.80
N LEU A 27 -8.65 -12.05 -3.29
CA LEU A 27 -8.36 -12.21 -4.71
C LEU A 27 -9.43 -13.09 -5.38
N GLN A 28 -9.81 -14.19 -4.74
CA GLN A 28 -10.83 -15.10 -5.25
C GLN A 28 -12.24 -14.48 -5.23
N ALA A 29 -12.51 -13.57 -4.29
CA ALA A 29 -13.74 -12.78 -4.22
C ALA A 29 -13.77 -11.57 -5.20
N TRP A 30 -12.78 -11.45 -6.10
CA TRP A 30 -12.61 -10.34 -7.04
C TRP A 30 -12.44 -8.96 -6.40
N ASN A 31 -12.15 -8.85 -5.10
CA ASN A 31 -12.09 -7.59 -4.36
C ASN A 31 -10.74 -6.86 -4.56
N ALA A 32 -10.43 -6.42 -5.77
CA ALA A 32 -9.13 -5.80 -6.07
C ALA A 32 -8.80 -4.55 -5.22
N GLY A 33 -9.81 -3.74 -4.85
CA GLY A 33 -9.58 -2.58 -3.97
C GLY A 33 -9.06 -2.99 -2.58
N THR A 34 -9.56 -4.10 -2.04
CA THR A 34 -9.08 -4.67 -0.78
C THR A 34 -7.68 -5.27 -0.95
N CYS A 35 -7.41 -5.96 -2.06
CA CYS A 35 -6.09 -6.50 -2.36
C CYS A 35 -5.03 -5.39 -2.48
N MET A 36 -5.33 -4.29 -3.18
CA MET A 36 -4.41 -3.15 -3.30
C MET A 36 -4.15 -2.49 -1.94
N TYR A 37 -5.19 -2.30 -1.12
CA TYR A 37 -5.03 -1.78 0.24
C TYR A 37 -4.10 -2.67 1.09
N MET A 38 -4.30 -3.99 1.04
CA MET A 38 -3.47 -4.99 1.75
C MET A 38 -2.02 -5.00 1.25
N ILE A 39 -1.80 -4.87 -0.06
CA ILE A 39 -0.46 -4.79 -0.65
C ILE A 39 0.25 -3.52 -0.17
N TRP A 40 -0.41 -2.35 -0.24
CA TRP A 40 0.17 -1.08 0.20
C TRP A 40 0.53 -1.08 1.69
N THR A 41 -0.36 -1.58 2.54
CA THR A 41 -0.12 -1.68 3.99
C THR A 41 0.96 -2.70 4.33
N SER A 42 0.96 -3.87 3.69
CA SER A 42 2.00 -4.89 3.83
C SER A 42 3.38 -4.35 3.45
N LEU A 43 3.50 -3.71 2.29
CA LEU A 43 4.76 -3.11 1.83
C LEU A 43 5.24 -2.01 2.79
N GLY A 44 4.34 -1.20 3.36
CA GLY A 44 4.69 -0.21 4.40
C GLY A 44 5.24 -0.85 5.67
N CYS A 45 4.66 -1.96 6.12
CA CYS A 45 5.21 -2.74 7.23
C CYS A 45 6.59 -3.33 6.91
N VAL A 46 6.83 -3.79 5.68
CA VAL A 46 8.16 -4.27 5.26
C VAL A 46 9.20 -3.14 5.30
N VAL A 47 8.87 -1.96 4.77
CA VAL A 47 9.78 -0.80 4.81
C VAL A 47 10.15 -0.46 6.24
N GLY A 48 9.17 -0.35 7.14
CA GLY A 48 9.43 -0.10 8.56
C GLY A 48 10.26 -1.21 9.24
N PHE A 49 10.01 -2.48 8.90
CA PHE A 49 10.77 -3.60 9.43
C PHE A 49 12.24 -3.54 9.02
N VAL A 50 12.53 -3.24 7.75
CA VAL A 50 13.90 -3.12 7.24
C VAL A 50 14.60 -1.93 7.88
N ASP A 51 13.93 -0.77 8.00
CA ASP A 51 14.50 0.42 8.64
C ASP A 51 14.90 0.14 10.10
N SER A 52 14.04 -0.56 10.85
CA SER A 52 14.28 -0.93 12.25
C SER A 52 15.45 -1.90 12.44
N ILE A 53 15.74 -2.74 11.44
CA ILE A 53 16.86 -3.69 11.46
C ILE A 53 18.16 -3.02 10.97
N ALA A 54 18.09 -2.25 9.88
CA ALA A 54 19.26 -1.66 9.24
C ALA A 54 19.84 -0.49 10.07
N TRP A 55 18.99 0.31 10.71
CA TRP A 55 19.36 1.44 11.58
C TRP A 55 19.23 1.11 13.08
N ASN A 56 19.42 -0.15 13.45
CA ASN A 56 19.45 -0.55 14.86
C ASN A 56 20.68 0.08 15.55
N GLU A 57 20.44 1.07 16.41
CA GLU A 57 21.45 1.78 17.23
C GLU A 57 22.47 2.65 16.48
N ASP A 58 22.33 2.81 15.16
CA ASP A 58 23.26 3.61 14.35
C ASP A 58 22.48 4.45 13.33
N ALA A 59 22.71 5.77 13.32
CA ALA A 59 22.05 6.76 12.45
C ALA A 59 22.82 7.05 11.15
N SER A 60 23.85 6.25 10.84
CA SER A 60 24.74 6.48 9.71
C SER A 60 24.08 6.08 8.38
N ASP A 61 24.29 6.87 7.32
CA ASP A 61 23.77 6.63 5.96
C ASP A 61 24.46 5.42 5.29
N LYS A 62 24.11 4.21 5.73
CA LYS A 62 24.68 2.95 5.20
C LYS A 62 24.18 2.63 3.78
N ALA A 63 22.99 3.12 3.42
CA ALA A 63 22.34 2.81 2.14
C ALA A 63 21.48 4.00 1.64
N PRO A 64 22.09 5.02 1.02
CA PRO A 64 21.35 6.20 0.54
C PRO A 64 20.27 5.84 -0.49
N ALA A 65 20.49 4.82 -1.33
CA ALA A 65 19.50 4.34 -2.29
C ALA A 65 18.26 3.71 -1.62
N TRP A 66 18.42 3.12 -0.43
CA TRP A 66 17.30 2.56 0.34
C TRP A 66 16.49 3.67 1.01
N CYS A 67 17.16 4.64 1.65
CA CYS A 67 16.48 5.79 2.26
C CYS A 67 15.63 6.56 1.25
N ASP A 68 16.16 6.80 0.05
CA ASP A 68 15.42 7.44 -1.03
C ASP A 68 14.19 6.63 -1.46
N PHE A 69 14.33 5.30 -1.57
CA PHE A 69 13.21 4.41 -1.88
C PHE A 69 12.15 4.40 -0.77
N ALA A 70 12.57 4.25 0.49
CA ALA A 70 11.70 4.20 1.65
C ALA A 70 10.92 5.51 1.82
N ALA A 71 11.58 6.66 1.66
CA ALA A 71 10.95 7.98 1.72
C ALA A 71 9.90 8.13 0.61
N ARG A 72 10.24 7.79 -0.63
CA ARG A 72 9.30 7.84 -1.77
C ARG A 72 8.12 6.89 -1.56
N PHE A 73 8.39 5.70 -1.03
CA PHE A 73 7.35 4.71 -0.73
C PHE A 73 6.40 5.20 0.37
N LEU A 74 6.91 5.84 1.42
CA LEU A 74 6.09 6.35 2.53
C LEU A 74 5.15 7.47 2.04
N VAL A 75 5.67 8.38 1.21
CA VAL A 75 4.86 9.43 0.56
C VAL A 75 3.81 8.80 -0.36
N ALA A 76 4.21 7.83 -1.19
CA ALA A 76 3.29 7.10 -2.05
C ALA A 76 2.18 6.39 -1.25
N GLY A 77 2.51 5.76 -0.12
CA GLY A 77 1.56 5.08 0.76
C GLY A 77 0.52 6.03 1.37
N SER A 78 0.91 7.26 1.71
CA SER A 78 -0.01 8.28 2.24
C SER A 78 -1.17 8.61 1.29
N VAL A 79 -0.97 8.43 -0.03
CA VAL A 79 -1.98 8.65 -1.07
C VAL A 79 -2.60 7.32 -1.54
N GLY A 80 -1.79 6.26 -1.64
CA GLY A 80 -2.22 4.94 -2.10
C GLY A 80 -3.22 4.25 -1.18
N ILE A 81 -3.04 4.36 0.15
CA ILE A 81 -3.93 3.78 1.16
C ILE A 81 -5.35 4.40 1.09
N PRO A 82 -5.54 5.74 1.18
CA PRO A 82 -6.88 6.33 1.08
C PRO A 82 -7.49 6.17 -0.31
N ALA A 83 -6.70 6.18 -1.39
CA ALA A 83 -7.20 5.89 -2.73
C ALA A 83 -7.76 4.46 -2.83
N SER A 84 -7.07 3.47 -2.25
CA SER A 84 -7.54 2.08 -2.20
C SER A 84 -8.81 1.94 -1.36
N ALA A 85 -8.90 2.66 -0.22
CA ALA A 85 -10.09 2.69 0.62
C ALA A 85 -11.30 3.29 -0.12
N PHE A 86 -11.11 4.35 -0.89
CA PHE A 86 -12.14 4.94 -1.73
C PHE A 86 -12.68 3.94 -2.77
N CYS A 87 -11.80 3.21 -3.44
CA CYS A 87 -12.19 2.17 -4.41
C CYS A 87 -13.00 1.04 -3.73
N MET A 88 -12.61 0.66 -2.51
CA MET A 88 -13.37 -0.31 -1.71
C MET A 88 -14.77 0.20 -1.36
N SER A 89 -14.89 1.45 -0.90
CA SER A 89 -16.19 2.09 -0.61
C SER A 89 -17.06 2.21 -1.85
N ARG A 90 -16.47 2.55 -3.00
CA ARG A 90 -17.17 2.63 -4.30
C ARG A 90 -17.76 1.28 -4.71
N ARG A 91 -17.00 0.19 -4.56
CA ARG A 91 -17.48 -1.17 -4.81
C ARG A 91 -18.64 -1.53 -3.88
N LEU A 92 -18.51 -1.23 -2.59
CA LEU A 92 -19.56 -1.50 -1.61
C LEU A 92 -20.86 -0.77 -1.96
N TYR A 93 -20.76 0.49 -2.37
CA TYR A 93 -21.91 1.29 -2.82
C TYR A 93 -22.67 0.63 -3.99
N TYR A 94 -21.95 0.11 -4.99
CA TYR A 94 -22.59 -0.58 -6.10
C TYR A 94 -23.27 -1.89 -5.70
N LEU A 95 -22.70 -2.63 -4.75
CA LEU A 95 -23.30 -3.83 -4.16
C LEU A 95 -24.60 -3.48 -3.40
N THR A 96 -24.59 -2.43 -2.59
CA THR A 96 -25.76 -2.03 -1.78
C THR A 96 -26.89 -1.41 -2.59
N THR A 97 -26.59 -0.74 -3.70
CA THR A 97 -27.61 -0.13 -4.57
C THR A 97 -28.16 -1.11 -5.60
N SER A 98 -27.77 -2.40 -5.57
CA SER A 98 -28.15 -3.43 -6.55
C SER A 98 -27.84 -3.05 -8.02
N ARG A 99 -27.08 -1.96 -8.24
CA ARG A 99 -26.59 -1.52 -9.55
C ARG A 99 -25.55 -2.47 -10.11
N ASP A 100 -24.96 -3.29 -9.24
CA ASP A 100 -24.07 -4.38 -9.63
C ASP A 100 -24.78 -5.44 -10.49
N ALA A 101 -26.10 -5.66 -10.30
CA ALA A 101 -26.88 -6.60 -11.11
C ALA A 101 -27.11 -6.11 -12.56
N LEU A 102 -27.04 -4.78 -12.80
CA LEU A 102 -27.15 -4.20 -14.14
C LEU A 102 -25.79 -4.09 -14.86
N ARG A 103 -24.67 -4.32 -14.17
CA ARG A 103 -23.34 -4.16 -14.75
C ARG A 103 -22.88 -5.44 -15.45
N SER A 104 -22.46 -5.29 -16.70
CA SER A 104 -21.71 -6.33 -17.40
C SER A 104 -20.37 -6.59 -16.73
N SER A 105 -19.93 -7.85 -16.74
CA SER A 105 -18.63 -8.29 -16.22
C SER A 105 -17.45 -7.52 -16.84
N ALA A 106 -17.56 -7.12 -18.10
CA ALA A 106 -16.57 -6.30 -18.80
C ALA A 106 -16.46 -4.88 -18.22
N GLN A 107 -17.59 -4.26 -17.84
CA GLN A 107 -17.62 -2.94 -17.21
C GLN A 107 -16.92 -2.98 -15.84
N ARG A 108 -17.16 -4.06 -15.09
CA ARG A 108 -16.59 -4.29 -13.76
C ARG A 108 -15.07 -4.46 -13.81
N GLN A 109 -14.56 -5.21 -14.80
CA GLN A 109 -13.12 -5.38 -15.00
C GLN A 109 -12.43 -4.08 -15.42
N ARG A 110 -13.08 -3.27 -16.26
CA ARG A 110 -12.56 -1.96 -16.68
C ARG A 110 -12.46 -0.98 -15.52
N ASP A 111 -13.52 -0.87 -14.70
CA ASP A 111 -13.48 -0.01 -13.51
C ASP A 111 -12.40 -0.48 -12.53
N LEU A 112 -12.24 -1.79 -12.34
CA LEU A 112 -11.14 -2.36 -11.55
C LEU A 112 -9.76 -1.99 -12.11
N ALA A 113 -9.55 -2.12 -13.41
CA ALA A 113 -8.26 -1.81 -14.04
C ALA A 113 -7.94 -0.32 -13.95
N VAL A 114 -8.95 0.54 -14.05
CA VAL A 114 -8.82 1.98 -13.84
C VAL A 114 -8.48 2.27 -12.38
N ASP A 115 -9.20 1.71 -11.42
CA ASP A 115 -8.93 1.89 -10.00
C ASP A 115 -7.51 1.40 -9.64
N MET A 116 -7.08 0.24 -10.17
CA MET A 116 -5.70 -0.28 -10.03
C MET A 116 -4.69 0.71 -10.60
N SER A 117 -4.94 1.22 -11.81
CA SER A 117 -4.05 2.19 -12.44
C SER A 117 -3.96 3.48 -11.62
N ILE A 118 -5.05 3.96 -11.03
CA ILE A 118 -5.07 5.17 -10.18
C ILE A 118 -4.23 4.93 -8.92
N THR A 119 -4.41 3.79 -8.25
CA THR A 119 -3.64 3.44 -7.04
C THR A 119 -2.17 3.13 -7.28
N LEU A 120 -1.72 2.97 -8.52
CA LEU A 120 -0.31 2.76 -8.88
C LEU A 120 0.31 4.02 -9.48
N LEU A 121 -0.41 4.68 -10.39
CA LEU A 121 0.09 5.76 -11.24
C LEU A 121 0.16 7.08 -10.47
N ILE A 122 -0.76 7.34 -9.53
CA ILE A 122 -0.69 8.49 -8.63
C ILE A 122 0.54 8.39 -7.70
N PRO A 123 0.74 7.29 -6.95
CA PRO A 123 1.93 7.15 -6.09
C PRO A 123 3.24 7.13 -6.88
N LEU A 124 3.27 6.56 -8.09
CA LEU A 124 4.44 6.65 -8.98
C LEU A 124 4.71 8.09 -9.42
N ALA A 125 3.68 8.84 -9.80
CA ALA A 125 3.81 10.25 -10.17
C ALA A 125 4.29 11.11 -8.99
N VAL A 126 3.78 10.85 -7.78
CA VAL A 126 4.22 11.55 -6.56
C VAL A 126 5.65 11.17 -6.17
N ALA A 127 6.01 9.89 -6.26
CA ALA A 127 7.38 9.43 -6.03
C ALA A 127 8.37 10.02 -7.05
N ALA A 128 7.96 10.19 -8.31
CA ALA A 128 8.75 10.86 -9.33
C ALA A 128 8.85 12.37 -9.09
N ALA A 129 7.76 13.03 -8.66
CA ALA A 129 7.73 14.45 -8.33
C ALA A 129 8.54 14.78 -7.06
N GLY A 130 8.59 13.90 -6.07
CA GLY A 130 9.43 14.05 -4.88
C GLY A 130 10.93 14.12 -5.21
N GLY A 131 11.36 13.47 -6.30
CA GLY A 131 12.72 13.61 -6.83
C GLY A 131 13.04 15.01 -7.38
N PHE A 132 12.05 15.79 -7.79
CA PHE A 132 12.25 17.17 -8.25
C PHE A 132 12.44 18.15 -7.08
N ILE A 133 11.74 17.94 -5.95
CA ILE A 133 11.80 18.86 -4.78
C ILE A 133 13.14 18.75 -4.03
N ALA A 134 13.79 17.58 -4.03
CA ALA A 134 15.09 17.39 -3.39
C ALA A 134 16.28 17.95 -4.22
N SER A 135 16.04 18.45 -5.43
CA SER A 135 17.07 19.02 -6.33
C SER A 135 17.08 20.55 -6.41
N SER A 136 16.21 21.23 -5.64
CA SER A 136 16.06 22.69 -5.54
C SER A 136 16.31 23.17 -4.12
#